data_AF-A0AA48GNZ9-F1
#
_entry.id   AF-A0AA48GNZ9-F1
#
_cell.length_a   1.000
_cell.length_b   1.000
_cell.length_c   1.000
_cell.angle_alpha   90.00
_cell.angle_beta   90.00
_cell.angle_gamma   90.00
#
_symmetry.space_group_name_H-M   'P 1'
#
loop_
_entity.id
_entity.type
_entity.pdbx_description
1 polymer ?
#
loop_
_entity_poly.entity_id
_entity_poly.type
_entity_poly.pdbx_seq_one_letter_code
_entity_poly.pdbx_strand_id
1 'polypeptide(L)'
;MSKSLFWATFVTVFLAELGDKTQLAAMTATARSGALLTVFLAASAALVCATAIGVLVGGALFRLIPEHMVKYAAGAAFIGVGLWVIVKG
;
A
#
# COMPACT_ATOMS: atom_id res chain seq x y z
N MET A 1 21.53 -6.64 3.86
CA MET A 1 20.15 -7.15 3.83
C MET A 1 20.19 -8.62 3.48
N SER A 2 19.65 -9.52 4.31
CA SER A 2 19.66 -10.96 4.01
C SER A 2 18.79 -11.23 2.78
N LYS A 3 19.28 -11.99 1.79
CA LYS A 3 18.52 -12.34 0.57
C LYS A 3 17.16 -13.00 0.90
N SER A 4 17.08 -13.66 2.05
CA SER A 4 15.85 -14.27 2.58
C SER A 4 14.76 -13.24 2.89
N LEU A 5 15.12 -12.10 3.52
CA LEU A 5 14.15 -11.07 3.90
C LEU A 5 13.54 -10.40 2.66
N PHE A 6 14.34 -10.16 1.63
CA PHE A 6 13.86 -9.58 0.38
C PHE A 6 12.76 -10.44 -0.26
N TRP A 7 13.03 -11.73 -0.44
CA TRP A 7 12.06 -12.64 -1.05
C TRP A 7 10.83 -12.85 -0.18
N ALA A 8 10.98 -12.96 1.14
CA ALA A 8 9.85 -13.09 2.05
C ALA A 8 8.91 -11.88 1.95
N THR A 9 9.45 -10.67 2.04
CA THR A 9 8.65 -9.43 1.92
C THR A 9 8.04 -9.30 0.53
N PHE A 10 8.81 -9.57 -0.53
CA PHE A 10 8.31 -9.49 -1.91
C PHE A 10 7.12 -10.42 -2.13
N VAL A 11 7.26 -11.71 -1.79
CA VAL A 11 6.18 -12.70 -1.99
C VAL A 11 4.97 -12.35 -1.14
N THR A 12 5.17 -11.96 0.12
CA THR A 12 4.06 -11.62 1.03
C THR A 12 3.27 -10.42 0.52
N VAL A 13 3.95 -9.34 0.13
CA VAL A 13 3.31 -8.13 -0.39
C VAL A 13 2.67 -8.41 -1.76
N PHE A 14 3.36 -9.14 -2.63
CA PHE A 14 2.85 -9.49 -3.95
C PHE A 14 1.54 -10.29 -3.87
N LEU A 15 1.46 -11.28 -2.98
CA LEU A 15 0.23 -12.04 -2.74
C LEU A 15 -0.86 -11.18 -2.10
N ALA A 16 -0.51 -10.28 -1.17
CA ALA A 16 -1.48 -9.42 -0.50
C ALA A 16 -2.12 -8.39 -1.45
N GLU A 17 -1.37 -7.90 -2.44
CA GLU A 17 -1.81 -6.88 -3.39
C GLU A 17 -2.40 -7.46 -4.69
N LEU A 18 -2.33 -8.79 -4.88
CA LEU A 18 -2.80 -9.48 -6.09
C LEU A 18 -4.33 -9.38 -6.22
N GLY A 19 -4.79 -8.74 -7.30
CA GLY A 19 -6.23 -8.56 -7.57
C GLY A 19 -6.85 -7.35 -6.87
N ASP A 20 -6.06 -6.43 -6.32
CA ASP A 20 -6.60 -5.20 -5.74
C ASP A 20 -7.27 -4.29 -6.79
N LYS A 21 -8.19 -3.44 -6.33
CA LYS A 21 -8.91 -2.44 -7.12
C LYS A 21 -7.98 -1.53 -7.92
N THR A 22 -6.79 -1.23 -7.40
CA THR A 22 -5.78 -0.45 -8.13
C THR A 22 -5.30 -1.15 -9.40
N GLN A 23 -5.18 -2.48 -9.40
CA GLN A 23 -4.80 -3.27 -10.58
C GLN A 23 -5.91 -3.22 -11.63
N LEU A 24 -7.18 -3.37 -11.23
CA LEU A 24 -8.32 -3.22 -12.14
C LEU A 24 -8.40 -1.80 -12.72
N ALA A 25 -8.12 -0.77 -11.92
CA ALA A 25 -8.05 0.62 -12.40
C ALA A 25 -6.91 0.80 -13.43
N ALA A 26 -5.74 0.22 -13.19
CA ALA A 26 -4.62 0.27 -14.14
C ALA A 26 -4.94 -0.48 -15.45
N MET A 27 -5.58 -1.66 -15.36
CA MET A 27 -6.01 -2.42 -16.54
C MET A 27 -7.05 -1.67 -17.37
N THR A 28 -8.04 -1.06 -16.72
CA THR A 28 -9.07 -0.26 -17.41
C THR A 28 -8.51 1.03 -18.01
N ALA A 29 -7.58 1.71 -17.31
CA ALA A 29 -6.87 2.87 -17.85
C ALA A 29 -6.00 2.50 -19.06
N THR A 30 -5.36 1.33 -19.02
CA THR A 30 -4.59 0.79 -20.15
C THR A 30 -5.50 0.46 -21.32
N ALA A 31 -6.65 -0.18 -21.06
CA ALA A 31 -7.63 -0.53 -22.08
C ALA A 31 -8.23 0.69 -22.78
N ARG A 32 -8.39 1.82 -22.08
CA ARG A 32 -8.92 3.08 -22.65
C ARG A 32 -7.87 3.89 -23.42
N SER A 33 -6.64 3.96 -22.92
CA SER A 33 -5.58 4.79 -23.52
C SER A 33 -4.77 4.07 -24.60
N GLY A 34 -4.78 2.73 -24.61
CA GLY A 34 -3.91 1.91 -25.45
C GLY A 34 -2.42 2.00 -25.09
N ALA A 35 -2.06 2.77 -24.05
CA ALA A 35 -0.69 3.16 -23.76
C ALA A 35 -0.11 2.39 -22.55
N LEU A 36 0.04 1.08 -22.71
CA LEU A 36 0.44 0.13 -21.66
C LEU A 36 1.68 0.57 -20.87
N LEU A 37 2.75 0.97 -21.57
CA LEU A 37 4.00 1.39 -20.91
C LEU A 37 3.82 2.66 -20.09
N THR A 38 3.03 3.62 -20.55
CA THR A 38 2.80 4.87 -19.83
C THR A 38 2.00 4.66 -18.55
N VAL A 39 0.93 3.86 -18.63
CA VAL A 39 0.09 3.54 -17.46
C VAL A 39 0.88 2.72 -16.45
N PHE A 40 1.67 1.74 -16.92
CA PHE A 40 2.55 0.95 -16.06
C PHE A 40 3.57 1.81 -15.31
N LEU A 41 4.30 2.68 -16.03
CA LEU A 41 5.29 3.56 -15.42
C LEU A 41 4.65 4.58 -14.47
N ALA A 42 3.52 5.16 -14.84
CA ALA A 42 2.81 6.11 -13.99
C ALA A 42 2.30 5.46 -12.69
N ALA A 43 1.67 4.29 -12.78
CA ALA A 43 1.20 3.55 -11.61
C ALA A 43 2.36 3.09 -10.72
N SER A 44 3.44 2.59 -11.32
CA SER A 44 4.65 2.18 -10.59
C SER A 44 5.30 3.37 -9.88
N ALA A 45 5.46 4.50 -10.56
CA ALA A 45 6.01 5.72 -9.98
C ALA A 45 5.12 6.23 -8.83
N ALA A 46 3.80 6.24 -9.02
CA ALA A 46 2.85 6.63 -7.98
C ALA A 46 2.98 5.74 -6.73
N LEU A 47 3.09 4.42 -6.90
CA LEU A 47 3.27 3.47 -5.79
C LEU A 47 4.59 3.69 -5.05
N VAL A 48 5.70 3.86 -5.79
CA VAL A 48 7.01 4.13 -5.19
C VAL A 48 6.99 5.46 -4.43
N CYS A 49 6.42 6.52 -5.02
CA CYS A 49 6.31 7.82 -4.37
C CYS A 49 5.44 7.76 -3.10
N ALA A 50 4.26 7.14 -3.17
CA ALA A 50 3.38 6.97 -2.03
C ALA A 50 4.06 6.19 -0.89
N THR A 51 4.76 5.10 -1.23
CA THR A 51 5.52 4.29 -0.27
C THR A 51 6.67 5.09 0.34
N ALA A 52 7.44 5.81 -0.48
CA ALA A 52 8.56 6.62 -0.01
C ALA A 52 8.09 7.71 0.97
N ILE A 53 7.01 8.42 0.63
CA ILE A 53 6.41 9.41 1.53
C ILE A 53 5.94 8.75 2.83
N GLY A 54 5.25 7.61 2.74
CA GLY A 54 4.78 6.87 3.91
C GLY A 54 5.91 6.43 4.84
N VAL A 55 7.02 5.92 4.29
CA VAL A 55 8.19 5.51 5.07
C VAL A 55 8.93 6.70 5.67
N LEU A 56 9.09 7.80 4.93
CA LEU A 56 9.74 9.01 5.43
C LEU A 56 8.95 9.65 6.58
N VAL A 57 7.65 9.84 6.37
CA VAL A 57 6.75 10.42 7.38
C VAL A 57 6.61 9.48 8.57
N GLY A 58 6.35 8.19 8.33
CA GLY A 58 6.23 7.19 9.38
C GLY A 58 7.50 7.08 10.22
N GLY A 59 8.68 7.00 9.57
CA GLY A 59 9.97 6.96 10.24
C GLY A 59 10.27 8.20 11.08
N ALA A 60 9.87 9.39 10.61
CA ALA A 60 9.96 10.61 11.42
C ALA A 60 9.00 10.57 12.62
N LEU A 61 7.78 10.08 12.42
CA LEU A 61 6.75 9.98 13.46
C LEU A 61 7.15 9.01 14.58
N PHE A 62 7.76 7.87 14.24
CA PHE A 62 8.26 6.88 15.20
C PHE A 62 9.41 7.40 16.09
N ARG A 63 10.05 8.53 15.75
CA ARG A 63 11.01 9.21 16.64
C ARG A 63 10.34 10.02 17.74
N LEU A 64 9.10 10.44 17.52
CA LEU A 64 8.33 11.29 18.43
C LEU A 64 7.31 10.49 19.24
N ILE A 65 6.79 9.40 18.66
CA ILE A 65 5.71 8.61 19.23
C ILE A 65 6.21 7.18 19.51
N PRO A 66 5.97 6.63 20.73
CA PRO A 66 6.29 5.25 21.03
C PRO A 66 5.60 4.26 20.09
N GLU A 67 6.34 3.24 19.64
CA GLU A 67 5.85 2.23 18.67
C GLU A 67 4.53 1.57 19.09
N HIS A 68 4.37 1.30 20.39
CA HIS A 68 3.15 0.65 20.92
C HIS A 68 1.90 1.51 20.70
N MET A 69 1.99 2.84 20.85
CA MET A 69 0.85 3.74 20.62
C MET A 69 0.43 3.73 19.15
N VAL A 70 1.40 3.75 18.23
CA VAL A 70 1.12 3.69 16.79
C VAL A 70 0.45 2.37 16.42
N LYS A 71 0.90 1.26 17.00
CA LYS A 71 0.29 -0.07 16.79
C LYS A 71 -1.16 -0.11 17.25
N TYR A 72 -1.46 0.35 18.47
CA TYR A 72 -2.83 0.38 18.98
C TYR A 72 -3.72 1.33 18.18
N ALA A 73 -3.21 2.51 17.80
CA ALA A 73 -3.93 3.48 16.98
C ALA A 73 -4.27 2.91 15.60
N ALA A 74 -3.30 2.26 14.94
CA ALA A 74 -3.52 1.60 13.64
C ALA A 74 -4.55 0.48 13.75
N GLY A 75 -4.47 -0.37 14.78
CA GLY A 75 -5.45 -1.44 15.02
C GLY A 75 -6.87 -0.90 15.27
N ALA A 76 -7.00 0.13 16.10
CA ALA A 76 -8.28 0.78 16.37
C ALA A 76 -8.87 1.41 15.11
N ALA A 77 -8.05 2.08 14.30
CA ALA A 77 -8.46 2.63 13.01
C ALA A 77 -8.93 1.52 12.05
N PHE A 78 -8.22 0.39 11.99
CA PHE A 78 -8.60 -0.75 11.15
C PHE A 78 -9.95 -1.35 11.56
N ILE A 79 -10.18 -1.53 12.87
CA ILE A 79 -11.46 -2.00 13.41
C ILE A 79 -12.57 -0.97 13.09
N GLY A 80 -12.31 0.31 13.29
CA GLY A 80 -13.27 1.38 13.00
C GLY A 80 -13.69 1.42 11.54
N VAL A 81 -12.73 1.33 10.61
CA VAL A 81 -13.00 1.23 9.17
C VAL A 81 -13.75 -0.06 8.86
N GLY A 82 -13.35 -1.19 9.43
CA GLY A 82 -14.04 -2.47 9.23
C GLY A 82 -15.51 -2.43 9.66
N LEU A 83 -15.80 -1.88 10.84
CA LEU A 83 -17.16 -1.67 11.32
C LEU A 83 -17.94 -0.73 10.40
N TRP A 84 -17.31 0.34 9.93
CA TRP A 84 -17.95 1.28 9.01
C TRP A 84 -18.31 0.62 7.67
N VAL A 85 -17.41 -0.20 7.12
CA VAL A 85 -17.66 -0.98 5.90
C VAL A 85 -18.79 -2.00 6.12
N ILE A 86 -18.89 -2.64 7.29
CA ILE A 86 -19.99 -3.57 7.58
C ILE A 86 -21.35 -2.86 7.66
N VAL A 87 -21.40 -1.65 8.22
CA VAL A 87 -22.65 -0.91 8.44
C VAL A 87 -23.11 -0.18 7.17
N LYS A 88 -22.18 0.31 6.35
CA LYS A 88 -22.45 1.24 5.24
C LYS A 88 -21.97 0.77 3.86
N GLY A 89 -21.17 -0.28 3.79
CA GLY A 89 -20.74 -0.93 2.54
C GLY A 89 -21.72 -2.01 2.13
#